data_AF-A0A4Z0LXC7-F1
#
_entry.id   AF-A0A4Z0LXC7-F1
#
_cell.length_a   1.000
_cell.length_b   1.000
_cell.length_c   1.000
_cell.angle_alpha   90.00
_cell.angle_beta   90.00
_cell.angle_gamma   90.00
#
_symmetry.space_group_name_H-M   'P 1'
#
loop_
_entity.id
_entity.type
_entity.pdbx_description
1 polymer ?
#
loop_
_entity_poly.entity_id
_entity_poly.type
_entity_poly.pdbx_seq_one_letter_code
_entity_poly.pdbx_strand_id
1 'polypeptide(L)'
;MRKQPPRSPAPAPEATPAAQAANLAGPRAKGGWQDDIWVKVPGLAELKPQGRLIMSGRYTTIRAIGLLLALGGFHPSVSAGDWYRYTSDNFIVYSDDSERRTLNMLREFEAFREVVMTITGLPRQPENSRMQIVIFDSLGEYNAVAPEQTLGFFFESSAGPRMVVAPQSSDLELTETLYHEYIHYLLNEHSDFNYPRWYQEGFAEFLSTAQIDDGRAIIGEAPSNRLPTLQRDKPVKVEDLIAPSDAEWDSIFFVSRFYANAWLMTHYLQITGFTEEPALRQKLHDYLIRYDGGDHTVEAFEKAFGASAQDMDAQLKKYRLKRVGVLGLAVPEYAGEIRKLELGDNQSLFLRASLAAELGRGDEVLDYTGKRDDEAGGAAQLFALQAVELNHRDEIEEARASAEKALELAPDHIKVLEHLSHWEWDNYERALKNGEDGSAALERCLQYGQAAIAADPDDLGAYRYVWQAQQRRGENVAAAKTLMAAYQRAPSNSGINQAVGDFLLQIDKPQLARPFLQRVYNWSHSEETRKATAKKLARIDASAESGAAEEEADAAAEH
;
A
#
# COMPACT_ATOMS: atom_id res chain seq x y z
N MET A 1 48.20 -63.29 -12.30
CA MET A 1 47.97 -61.85 -12.03
C MET A 1 46.65 -61.69 -11.28
N ARG A 2 46.69 -61.56 -9.94
CA ARG A 2 45.49 -61.24 -9.13
C ARG A 2 45.48 -59.72 -8.90
N LYS A 3 44.46 -59.04 -9.45
CA LYS A 3 44.27 -57.59 -9.31
C LYS A 3 43.67 -57.27 -7.94
N GLN A 4 44.24 -56.26 -7.29
CA GLN A 4 43.72 -55.61 -6.07
C GLN A 4 42.37 -54.91 -6.34
N PRO A 5 41.50 -54.76 -5.32
CA PRO A 5 40.32 -53.91 -5.43
C PRO A 5 40.67 -52.42 -5.27
N PRO A 6 39.96 -51.49 -5.92
CA PRO A 6 40.17 -50.06 -5.75
C PRO A 6 39.46 -49.51 -4.49
N ARG A 7 40.06 -48.44 -3.98
CA ARG A 7 39.73 -47.68 -2.75
C ARG A 7 38.35 -47.01 -2.81
N SER A 8 37.68 -46.93 -1.66
CA SER A 8 36.57 -46.01 -1.41
C SER A 8 37.05 -44.54 -1.42
N PRO A 9 36.30 -43.59 -2.02
CA PRO A 9 36.49 -42.17 -1.75
C PRO A 9 35.72 -41.74 -0.50
N ALA A 10 36.29 -40.79 0.25
CA ALA A 10 35.73 -40.18 1.45
C ALA A 10 34.46 -39.36 1.15
N PRO A 11 33.56 -39.15 2.13
CA PRO A 11 32.39 -38.30 1.94
C PRO A 11 32.78 -36.81 2.01
N ALA A 12 32.24 -36.01 1.09
CA ALA A 12 32.17 -34.56 1.22
C ALA A 12 31.01 -34.19 2.16
N PRO A 13 31.08 -33.08 2.93
CA PRO A 13 29.96 -32.68 3.77
C PRO A 13 28.92 -31.93 2.92
N GLU A 14 27.78 -32.57 2.68
CA GLU A 14 26.56 -31.88 2.27
C GLU A 14 25.91 -31.27 3.51
N ALA A 15 25.85 -29.94 3.59
CA ALA A 15 24.88 -29.27 4.46
C ALA A 15 23.49 -29.54 3.88
N THR A 16 22.67 -30.31 4.59
CA THR A 16 21.30 -30.65 4.17
C THR A 16 20.39 -29.41 4.16
N PRO A 17 19.38 -29.33 3.26
CA PRO A 17 18.43 -28.21 3.20
C PRO A 17 17.74 -27.88 4.54
N ALA A 18 17.63 -28.86 5.44
CA ALA A 18 17.08 -28.68 6.79
C ALA A 18 17.92 -27.74 7.68
N ALA A 19 19.25 -27.68 7.51
CA ALA A 19 20.11 -26.79 8.28
C ALA A 19 20.02 -25.32 7.81
N GLN A 20 19.78 -25.08 6.51
CA GLN A 20 19.56 -23.74 5.98
C GLN A 20 18.22 -23.15 6.46
N ALA A 21 17.20 -23.99 6.64
CA ALA A 21 15.90 -23.56 7.15
C ALA A 21 15.96 -23.06 8.61
N ALA A 22 16.81 -23.67 9.44
CA ALA A 22 16.97 -23.29 10.84
C ALA A 22 17.75 -21.97 11.04
N ASN A 23 18.58 -21.58 10.08
CA ASN A 23 19.39 -20.36 10.18
C ASN A 23 18.63 -19.09 9.78
N LEU A 24 17.63 -19.22 8.90
CA LEU A 24 16.80 -18.10 8.41
C LEU A 24 15.52 -17.89 9.22
N ALA A 25 15.04 -18.93 9.91
CA ALA A 25 13.96 -18.78 10.87
C ALA A 25 14.51 -18.12 12.14
N GLY A 26 14.05 -16.90 12.43
CA GLY A 26 14.28 -16.25 13.72
C GLY A 26 13.80 -17.13 14.89
N PRO A 27 14.21 -16.84 16.13
CA PRO A 27 13.71 -17.55 17.31
C PRO A 27 12.19 -17.34 17.42
N ARG A 28 11.38 -18.28 16.92
CA ARG A 28 9.93 -18.30 17.17
C ARG A 28 9.69 -18.28 18.68
N ALA A 29 9.07 -17.21 19.18
CA ALA A 29 8.75 -17.03 20.58
C ALA A 29 7.68 -18.04 21.05
N LYS A 30 8.09 -19.29 21.30
CA LYS A 30 7.35 -20.20 22.18
C LYS A 30 8.00 -20.14 23.56
N GLY A 31 7.62 -19.11 24.32
CA GLY A 31 7.90 -18.97 25.74
C GLY A 31 8.95 -17.92 26.07
N GLY A 32 8.49 -16.68 26.29
CA GLY A 32 9.26 -15.60 26.91
C GLY A 32 10.47 -15.09 26.11
N TRP A 33 10.61 -13.77 26.06
CA TRP A 33 11.72 -13.08 25.38
C TRP A 33 13.08 -13.54 25.94
N GLN A 34 13.99 -14.05 25.07
CA GLN A 34 15.36 -14.42 25.46
C GLN A 34 16.31 -13.23 25.30
N ASP A 35 17.06 -12.88 26.36
CA ASP A 35 17.97 -11.74 26.46
C ASP A 35 19.30 -11.86 25.66
N ASP A 36 19.49 -12.90 24.85
CA ASP A 36 20.80 -13.25 24.28
C ASP A 36 20.93 -13.03 22.74
N ILE A 37 19.90 -12.50 22.06
CA ILE A 37 19.88 -12.35 20.58
C ILE A 37 19.84 -10.86 20.14
N TRP A 38 20.08 -9.94 21.07
CA TRP A 38 19.86 -8.50 20.84
C TRP A 38 21.06 -7.80 20.24
N VAL A 39 20.77 -6.99 19.22
CA VAL A 39 21.63 -5.88 18.82
C VAL A 39 21.11 -4.62 19.51
N LYS A 40 21.82 -4.16 20.54
CA LYS A 40 21.57 -2.81 21.10
C LYS A 40 22.13 -1.78 20.12
N VAL A 41 21.27 -0.93 19.56
CA VAL A 41 21.69 0.17 18.68
C VAL A 41 22.04 1.40 19.52
N PRO A 42 23.31 1.84 19.59
CA PRO A 42 23.67 3.06 20.32
C PRO A 42 23.02 4.29 19.67
N GLY A 43 22.27 5.07 20.45
CA GLY A 43 21.64 6.32 19.98
C GLY A 43 20.14 6.25 19.70
N LEU A 44 19.53 5.05 19.72
CA LEU A 44 18.08 4.87 19.80
C LEU A 44 17.69 4.76 21.28
N ALA A 45 16.69 5.53 21.71
CA ALA A 45 16.42 5.83 23.12
C ALA A 45 16.38 4.59 24.03
N GLU A 46 17.35 4.49 24.95
CA GLU A 46 17.33 3.51 26.04
C GLU A 46 16.35 3.99 27.14
N LEU A 47 15.11 3.51 27.12
CA LEU A 47 14.26 3.60 28.31
C LEU A 47 14.49 2.37 29.17
N LYS A 48 14.99 2.60 30.40
CA LYS A 48 15.27 1.55 31.39
C LYS A 48 13.96 0.89 31.85
N PRO A 49 13.87 -0.45 31.87
CA PRO A 49 12.69 -1.12 32.41
C PRO A 49 12.64 -0.97 33.93
N GLN A 50 11.54 -0.40 34.44
CA GLN A 50 11.14 -0.55 35.84
C GLN A 50 10.06 -1.63 35.92
N GLY A 51 10.24 -2.59 36.83
CA GLY A 51 9.15 -3.44 37.32
C GLY A 51 9.26 -4.91 36.92
N ARG A 52 9.61 -5.73 37.92
CA ARG A 52 9.56 -7.19 37.89
C ARG A 52 8.14 -7.61 38.29
N LEU A 53 7.44 -8.39 37.49
CA LEU A 53 6.24 -9.12 37.95
C LEU A 53 6.31 -10.60 37.59
N ILE A 54 5.99 -11.42 38.58
CA ILE A 54 6.10 -12.88 38.62
C ILE A 54 4.78 -13.46 38.13
N MET A 55 4.81 -14.34 37.12
CA MET A 55 3.67 -15.17 36.75
C MET A 55 3.51 -16.35 37.72
N SER A 56 2.27 -16.66 38.09
CA SER A 56 1.86 -18.00 38.52
C SER A 56 0.62 -18.42 37.74
N GLY A 57 0.76 -19.45 36.91
CA GLY A 57 -0.31 -19.95 36.05
C GLY A 57 -1.29 -20.89 36.73
N ARG A 58 -2.24 -21.39 35.93
CA ARG A 58 -2.80 -22.75 36.01
C ARG A 58 -3.71 -23.03 34.81
N TYR A 59 -3.35 -24.04 34.04
CA TYR A 59 -4.23 -24.70 33.07
C TYR A 59 -5.16 -25.66 33.81
N THR A 60 -6.45 -25.64 33.47
CA THR A 60 -7.39 -26.70 33.83
C THR A 60 -8.15 -27.15 32.58
N THR A 61 -7.91 -28.40 32.22
CA THR A 61 -8.66 -29.20 31.24
C THR A 61 -10.02 -29.60 31.80
N ILE A 62 -11.10 -29.42 31.04
CA ILE A 62 -12.36 -30.16 31.23
C ILE A 62 -12.83 -30.70 29.88
N ARG A 63 -13.05 -32.01 29.82
CA ARG A 63 -13.65 -32.75 28.69
C ARG A 63 -15.18 -32.82 28.87
N ALA A 64 -15.88 -32.51 27.78
CA ALA A 64 -17.11 -33.07 27.20
C ALA A 64 -18.31 -33.49 28.09
N ILE A 65 -19.51 -33.10 27.66
CA ILE A 65 -20.66 -33.96 27.30
C ILE A 65 -21.69 -33.10 26.54
N GLY A 66 -22.23 -33.60 25.42
CA GLY A 66 -23.25 -32.93 24.63
C GLY A 66 -24.69 -33.26 25.05
N LEU A 67 -25.64 -32.45 24.60
CA LEU A 67 -27.00 -32.88 24.32
C LEU A 67 -27.68 -31.93 23.30
N LEU A 68 -28.19 -32.52 22.23
CA LEU A 68 -29.10 -31.94 21.24
C LEU A 68 -30.49 -31.80 21.85
N LEU A 69 -31.10 -30.62 21.73
CA LEU A 69 -32.56 -30.43 21.76
C LEU A 69 -32.94 -29.28 20.84
N ALA A 70 -33.60 -29.62 19.73
CA ALA A 70 -34.22 -28.69 18.81
C ALA A 70 -35.60 -28.29 19.34
N LEU A 71 -35.89 -26.99 19.39
CA LEU A 71 -37.23 -26.40 19.41
C LEU A 71 -37.13 -25.02 18.76
N GLY A 72 -37.91 -24.82 17.70
CA GLY A 72 -37.87 -23.63 16.85
C GLY A 72 -38.47 -22.37 17.49
N GLY A 73 -38.18 -21.24 16.86
CA GLY A 73 -38.77 -19.94 17.17
C GLY A 73 -37.72 -18.83 17.08
N PHE A 74 -37.95 -17.91 16.13
CA PHE A 74 -37.09 -16.79 15.75
C PHE A 74 -35.75 -17.21 15.14
N HIS A 75 -35.69 -17.19 13.81
CA HIS A 75 -34.48 -16.66 13.20
C HIS A 75 -34.42 -15.20 13.65
N PRO A 76 -33.50 -14.77 14.53
CA PRO A 76 -33.10 -13.38 14.42
C PRO A 76 -32.72 -13.21 12.95
N SER A 77 -33.30 -12.24 12.26
CA SER A 77 -32.60 -11.64 11.14
C SER A 77 -31.16 -11.52 11.62
N VAL A 78 -30.22 -12.12 10.90
CA VAL A 78 -28.80 -11.90 11.16
C VAL A 78 -28.66 -10.40 11.10
N SER A 79 -28.65 -9.76 12.27
CA SER A 79 -28.32 -8.36 12.37
C SER A 79 -26.94 -8.31 11.76
N ALA A 80 -26.80 -7.59 10.64
CA ALA A 80 -25.49 -7.07 10.30
C ALA A 80 -24.94 -6.47 11.60
N GLY A 81 -23.72 -6.85 12.00
CA GLY A 81 -23.13 -6.25 13.19
C GLY A 81 -23.18 -4.74 13.06
N ASP A 82 -23.46 -4.03 14.15
CA ASP A 82 -23.42 -2.57 14.14
C ASP A 82 -22.02 -2.15 13.67
N TRP A 83 -21.94 -1.30 12.65
CA TRP A 83 -20.67 -0.80 12.14
C TRP A 83 -20.20 0.37 13.00
N TYR A 84 -18.92 0.39 13.34
CA TYR A 84 -18.32 1.46 14.12
C TYR A 84 -17.14 2.10 13.38
N ARG A 85 -16.98 3.40 13.58
CA ARG A 85 -15.79 4.17 13.22
C ARG A 85 -14.95 4.43 14.47
N TYR A 86 -13.70 4.00 14.45
CA TYR A 86 -12.67 4.33 15.43
C TYR A 86 -11.69 5.32 14.81
N THR A 87 -11.32 6.37 15.52
CA THR A 87 -10.37 7.39 15.03
C THR A 87 -9.26 7.56 16.06
N SER A 88 -8.03 7.37 15.63
CA SER A 88 -6.80 7.65 16.39
C SER A 88 -6.05 8.83 15.73
N ASP A 89 -4.80 9.07 16.13
CA ASP A 89 -3.98 10.14 15.57
C ASP A 89 -3.75 9.97 14.07
N ASN A 90 -3.37 8.76 13.63
CA ASN A 90 -2.93 8.49 12.26
C ASN A 90 -3.87 7.56 11.46
N PHE A 91 -4.88 6.97 12.10
CA PHE A 91 -5.75 5.98 11.46
C PHE A 91 -7.25 6.26 11.66
N ILE A 92 -8.04 5.79 10.70
CA ILE A 92 -9.49 5.64 10.84
C ILE A 92 -9.83 4.17 10.57
N VAL A 93 -10.48 3.51 11.50
CA VAL A 93 -10.90 2.12 11.34
C VAL A 93 -12.41 2.04 11.28
N TYR A 94 -12.94 1.43 10.22
CA TYR A 94 -14.34 1.05 10.10
C TYR A 94 -14.46 -0.46 10.33
N SER A 95 -15.34 -0.88 11.23
CA SER A 95 -15.46 -2.30 11.54
C SER A 95 -16.80 -2.68 12.16
N ASP A 96 -17.30 -3.85 11.77
CA ASP A 96 -18.38 -4.61 12.43
C ASP A 96 -17.85 -5.74 13.33
N ASP A 97 -16.52 -5.85 13.49
CA ASP A 97 -15.86 -6.80 14.40
C ASP A 97 -15.93 -6.33 15.86
N SER A 98 -15.60 -7.24 16.77
CA SER A 98 -15.46 -7.00 18.19
C SER A 98 -14.52 -5.82 18.49
N GLU A 99 -15.02 -4.88 19.29
CA GLU A 99 -14.28 -3.68 19.72
C GLU A 99 -12.89 -4.01 20.26
N ARG A 100 -12.74 -5.11 21.01
CA ARG A 100 -11.44 -5.55 21.52
C ARG A 100 -10.44 -5.86 20.41
N ARG A 101 -10.84 -6.58 19.35
CA ARG A 101 -9.96 -6.88 18.22
C ARG A 101 -9.60 -5.60 17.48
N THR A 102 -10.61 -4.77 17.20
CA THR A 102 -10.44 -3.51 16.47
C THR A 102 -9.50 -2.55 17.20
N LEU A 103 -9.67 -2.37 18.51
CA LEU A 103 -8.78 -1.52 19.31
C LEU A 103 -7.37 -2.09 19.44
N ASN A 104 -7.21 -3.41 19.52
CA ASN A 104 -5.89 -4.03 19.56
C ASN A 104 -5.13 -3.78 18.26
N MET A 105 -5.75 -4.07 17.12
CA MET A 105 -5.13 -3.87 15.80
C MET A 105 -4.80 -2.39 15.58
N LEU A 106 -5.72 -1.48 15.92
CA LEU A 106 -5.50 -0.03 15.81
C LEU A 106 -4.28 0.44 16.63
N ARG A 107 -4.14 -0.02 17.87
CA ARG A 107 -2.96 0.31 18.70
C ARG A 107 -1.68 -0.29 18.15
N GLU A 108 -1.76 -1.50 17.57
CA GLU A 108 -0.62 -2.15 16.93
C GLU A 108 -0.11 -1.34 15.73
N PHE A 109 -1.01 -0.86 14.87
CA PHE A 109 -0.67 0.00 13.74
C PHE A 109 -0.08 1.35 14.17
N GLU A 110 -0.60 1.97 15.24
CA GLU A 110 -0.01 3.18 15.80
C GLU A 110 1.41 2.93 16.33
N ALA A 111 1.63 1.82 17.05
CA ALA A 111 2.96 1.44 17.52
C ALA A 111 3.90 1.11 16.36
N PHE A 112 3.39 0.45 15.31
CA PHE A 112 4.16 0.12 14.11
C PHE A 112 4.59 1.37 13.34
N ARG A 113 3.71 2.38 13.22
CA ARG A 113 4.11 3.68 12.68
C ARG A 113 5.30 4.26 13.44
N GLU A 114 5.28 4.22 14.78
CA GLU A 114 6.40 4.71 15.60
C GLU A 114 7.70 3.90 15.40
N VAL A 115 7.60 2.58 15.16
CA VAL A 115 8.74 1.76 14.76
C VAL A 115 9.36 2.29 13.46
N VAL A 116 8.53 2.49 12.42
CA VAL A 116 8.98 2.95 11.12
C VAL A 116 9.63 4.34 11.23
N MET A 117 8.97 5.30 11.90
CA MET A 117 9.51 6.66 12.10
C MET A 117 10.83 6.66 12.86
N THR A 118 10.99 5.74 13.82
CA THR A 118 12.20 5.64 14.63
C THR A 118 13.38 5.06 13.85
N ILE A 119 13.13 4.08 12.98
CA ILE A 119 14.19 3.46 12.16
C ILE A 119 14.58 4.36 11.00
N THR A 120 13.61 4.98 10.33
CA THR A 120 13.86 5.79 9.14
C THR A 120 14.37 7.18 9.50
N GLY A 121 14.01 7.69 10.68
CA GLY A 121 14.31 9.07 11.07
C GLY A 121 13.52 10.10 10.25
N LEU A 122 12.47 9.68 9.54
CA LEU A 122 11.61 10.56 8.76
C LEU A 122 10.90 11.59 9.67
N PRO A 123 10.50 12.75 9.13
CA PRO A 123 9.80 13.77 9.90
C PRO A 123 8.53 13.21 10.56
N ARG A 124 8.35 13.47 11.85
CA ARG A 124 7.14 13.07 12.61
C ARG A 124 5.99 14.06 12.43
N GLN A 125 5.71 14.42 11.18
CA GLN A 125 4.53 15.22 10.84
C GLN A 125 3.34 14.29 10.55
N PRO A 126 2.08 14.77 10.69
CA PRO A 126 0.93 14.02 10.22
C PRO A 126 1.03 13.77 8.72
N GLU A 127 0.62 12.59 8.27
CA GLU A 127 0.42 12.31 6.85
C GLU A 127 -0.71 13.18 6.27
N ASN A 128 -0.71 13.37 4.95
CA ASN A 128 -1.74 14.19 4.30
C ASN A 128 -3.15 13.57 4.39
N SER A 129 -3.22 12.26 4.63
CA SER A 129 -4.47 11.53 4.86
C SER A 129 -4.26 10.46 5.91
N ARG A 130 -5.22 10.28 6.81
CA ARG A 130 -5.17 9.12 7.72
C ARG A 130 -5.36 7.84 6.92
N MET A 131 -4.59 6.81 7.26
CA MET A 131 -4.81 5.47 6.72
C MET A 131 -6.18 4.95 7.16
N GLN A 132 -7.02 4.58 6.20
CA GLN A 132 -8.33 3.99 6.47
C GLN A 132 -8.21 2.46 6.47
N ILE A 133 -8.76 1.81 7.50
CA ILE A 133 -8.79 0.34 7.58
C ILE A 133 -10.24 -0.12 7.72
N VAL A 134 -10.68 -1.00 6.83
CA VAL A 134 -12.01 -1.62 6.86
C VAL A 134 -11.87 -3.07 7.30
N ILE A 135 -12.47 -3.44 8.42
CA ILE A 135 -12.35 -4.79 9.00
C ILE A 135 -13.74 -5.41 9.06
N PHE A 136 -13.90 -6.52 8.35
CA PHE A 136 -15.14 -7.29 8.32
C PHE A 136 -15.15 -8.39 9.39
N ASP A 137 -16.31 -8.66 10.00
CA ASP A 137 -16.58 -9.87 10.80
C ASP A 137 -17.13 -11.02 9.94
N SER A 138 -17.74 -10.69 8.79
CA SER A 138 -18.30 -11.67 7.84
C SER A 138 -17.36 -11.96 6.68
N LEU A 139 -17.05 -13.25 6.46
CA LEU A 139 -16.25 -13.68 5.31
C LEU A 139 -17.05 -13.52 4.01
N GLY A 140 -18.38 -13.60 4.08
CA GLY A 140 -19.26 -13.35 2.94
C GLY A 140 -19.21 -11.89 2.48
N GLU A 141 -19.32 -10.94 3.42
CA GLU A 141 -19.24 -9.51 3.10
C GLU A 141 -17.83 -9.13 2.62
N TYR A 142 -16.79 -9.69 3.23
CA TYR A 142 -15.42 -9.52 2.73
C TYR A 142 -15.25 -10.02 1.30
N ASN A 143 -15.66 -11.26 1.00
CA ASN A 143 -15.51 -11.86 -0.33
C ASN A 143 -16.37 -11.18 -1.41
N ALA A 144 -17.43 -10.48 -1.03
CA ALA A 144 -18.25 -9.69 -1.95
C ALA A 144 -17.43 -8.55 -2.60
N VAL A 145 -16.49 -7.98 -1.84
CA VAL A 145 -15.66 -6.84 -2.31
C VAL A 145 -14.22 -7.23 -2.64
N ALA A 146 -13.66 -8.22 -1.95
CA ALA A 146 -12.25 -8.54 -2.03
C ALA A 146 -11.83 -9.14 -3.39
N PRO A 147 -10.56 -8.97 -3.79
CA PRO A 147 -9.92 -9.83 -4.78
C PRO A 147 -9.91 -11.29 -4.31
N GLU A 148 -9.99 -12.22 -5.25
CA GLU A 148 -9.99 -13.65 -4.94
C GLU A 148 -8.76 -14.07 -4.14
N GLN A 149 -8.97 -14.95 -3.14
CA GLN A 149 -7.90 -15.60 -2.36
C GLN A 149 -7.00 -14.63 -1.56
N THR A 150 -7.51 -13.45 -1.20
CA THR A 150 -6.80 -12.52 -0.30
C THR A 150 -7.34 -12.62 1.13
N LEU A 151 -6.50 -12.33 2.13
CA LEU A 151 -6.91 -12.16 3.53
C LEU A 151 -6.92 -10.69 3.96
N GLY A 152 -6.38 -9.83 3.09
CA GLY A 152 -6.42 -8.38 3.15
C GLY A 152 -5.56 -7.78 2.06
N PHE A 153 -5.77 -6.50 1.79
CA PHE A 153 -5.09 -5.78 0.71
C PHE A 153 -5.12 -4.29 0.95
N PHE A 154 -4.22 -3.58 0.26
CA PHE A 154 -4.13 -2.13 0.24
C PHE A 154 -4.49 -1.59 -1.15
N PHE A 155 -5.10 -0.42 -1.19
CA PHE A 155 -5.29 0.34 -2.43
C PHE A 155 -5.41 1.85 -2.13
N GLU A 156 -5.12 2.67 -3.14
CA GLU A 156 -5.38 4.10 -3.10
C GLU A 156 -6.74 4.40 -3.74
N SER A 157 -7.52 5.27 -3.10
CA SER A 157 -8.81 5.75 -3.60
C SER A 157 -8.87 7.27 -3.58
N SER A 158 -9.93 7.85 -4.15
CA SER A 158 -10.24 9.27 -3.99
C SER A 158 -10.57 9.65 -2.54
N ALA A 159 -10.96 8.69 -1.70
CA ALA A 159 -11.17 8.88 -0.27
C ALA A 159 -9.88 8.70 0.55
N GLY A 160 -8.73 8.52 -0.11
CA GLY A 160 -7.43 8.30 0.51
C GLY A 160 -6.96 6.84 0.50
N PRO A 161 -5.83 6.56 1.17
CA PRO A 161 -5.25 5.21 1.28
C PRO A 161 -6.14 4.28 2.13
N ARG A 162 -6.40 3.07 1.65
CA ARG A 162 -7.29 2.08 2.28
C ARG A 162 -6.65 0.71 2.41
N MET A 163 -6.89 0.08 3.56
CA MET A 163 -6.67 -1.34 3.79
C MET A 163 -7.99 -2.04 4.07
N VAL A 164 -8.18 -3.23 3.52
CA VAL A 164 -9.34 -4.07 3.78
C VAL A 164 -8.88 -5.38 4.40
N VAL A 165 -9.55 -5.81 5.46
CA VAL A 165 -9.10 -6.90 6.33
C VAL A 165 -10.21 -7.93 6.49
N ALA A 166 -9.89 -9.20 6.21
CA ALA A 166 -10.81 -10.33 6.39
C ALA A 166 -11.13 -10.59 7.88
N PRO A 167 -12.23 -11.31 8.18
CA PRO A 167 -12.57 -11.66 9.55
C PRO A 167 -11.60 -12.65 10.20
N GLN A 168 -11.44 -12.51 11.51
CA GLN A 168 -10.62 -13.38 12.38
C GLN A 168 -9.19 -13.62 11.85
N SER A 169 -8.70 -12.74 10.99
CA SER A 169 -7.35 -12.83 10.46
C SER A 169 -6.40 -12.28 11.52
N SER A 170 -5.83 -13.19 12.30
CA SER A 170 -4.60 -12.97 13.08
C SER A 170 -3.44 -13.70 12.41
N ASP A 171 -3.50 -13.79 11.08
CA ASP A 171 -2.49 -14.47 10.29
C ASP A 171 -1.24 -13.60 10.24
N LEU A 172 -0.09 -14.23 10.49
CA LEU A 172 1.20 -13.56 10.43
C LEU A 172 1.44 -13.01 9.01
N GLU A 173 1.09 -13.78 7.97
CA GLU A 173 1.26 -13.38 6.58
C GLU A 173 0.41 -12.17 6.22
N LEU A 174 -0.81 -12.08 6.77
CA LEU A 174 -1.64 -10.89 6.60
C LEU A 174 -1.01 -9.67 7.27
N THR A 175 -0.55 -9.80 8.51
CA THR A 175 0.05 -8.69 9.25
C THR A 175 1.29 -8.18 8.53
N GLU A 176 2.16 -9.11 8.08
CA GLU A 176 3.31 -8.81 7.22
C GLU A 176 2.87 -8.09 5.94
N THR A 177 1.80 -8.53 5.27
CA THR A 177 1.29 -7.88 4.05
C THR A 177 0.81 -6.46 4.31
N LEU A 178 0.00 -6.23 5.35
CA LEU A 178 -0.53 -4.88 5.65
C LEU A 178 0.59 -3.93 6.10
N TYR A 179 1.56 -4.42 6.87
CA TYR A 179 2.73 -3.62 7.23
C TYR A 179 3.60 -3.29 6.02
N HIS A 180 3.82 -4.23 5.11
CA HIS A 180 4.54 -4.01 3.85
C HIS A 180 3.94 -2.83 3.07
N GLU A 181 2.63 -2.87 2.85
CA GLU A 181 1.91 -1.81 2.14
C GLU A 181 1.92 -0.47 2.91
N TYR A 182 1.83 -0.52 4.24
CA TYR A 182 1.91 0.71 5.04
C TYR A 182 3.28 1.38 4.98
N ILE A 183 4.36 0.59 4.91
CA ILE A 183 5.72 1.12 4.74
C ILE A 183 5.84 1.86 3.41
N HIS A 184 5.31 1.30 2.32
CA HIS A 184 5.27 1.99 1.02
C HIS A 184 4.52 3.32 1.12
N TYR A 185 3.36 3.31 1.76
CA TYR A 185 2.60 4.53 2.02
C TYR A 185 3.41 5.58 2.80
N LEU A 186 4.03 5.20 3.92
CA LEU A 186 4.83 6.11 4.75
C LEU A 186 6.06 6.65 4.01
N LEU A 187 6.75 5.82 3.22
CA LEU A 187 7.89 6.26 2.42
C LEU A 187 7.46 7.30 1.38
N ASN A 188 6.32 7.08 0.71
CA ASN A 188 5.83 8.00 -0.32
C ASN A 188 5.27 9.30 0.27
N GLU A 189 4.73 9.29 1.50
CA GLU A 189 4.24 10.49 2.19
C GLU A 189 5.36 11.38 2.74
N HIS A 190 6.45 10.77 3.22
CA HIS A 190 7.48 11.48 3.98
C HIS A 190 8.80 11.66 3.23
N SER A 191 8.93 11.09 2.03
CA SER A 191 10.15 11.15 1.23
C SER A 191 9.87 11.45 -0.24
N ASP A 192 10.46 12.54 -0.75
CA ASP A 192 10.51 12.84 -2.19
C ASP A 192 11.58 12.03 -2.94
N PHE A 193 12.28 11.15 -2.23
CA PHE A 193 13.46 10.47 -2.72
C PHE A 193 13.11 9.31 -3.66
N ASN A 194 13.79 9.22 -4.79
CA ASN A 194 13.65 8.09 -5.71
C ASN A 194 14.51 6.94 -5.19
N TYR A 195 13.86 5.93 -4.62
CA TYR A 195 14.55 4.74 -4.15
C TYR A 195 14.62 3.69 -5.26
N PRO A 196 15.73 2.93 -5.36
CA PRO A 196 15.79 1.78 -6.25
C PRO A 196 14.79 0.72 -5.79
N ARG A 197 14.13 0.08 -6.75
CA ARG A 197 13.08 -0.91 -6.50
C ARG A 197 13.47 -1.98 -5.48
N TRP A 198 14.67 -2.54 -5.59
CA TRP A 198 15.13 -3.57 -4.66
C TRP A 198 15.18 -3.08 -3.22
N TYR A 199 15.50 -1.80 -3.01
CA TYR A 199 15.56 -1.21 -1.69
C TYR A 199 14.16 -0.93 -1.15
N GLN A 200 13.26 -0.39 -1.97
CA GLN A 200 11.85 -0.16 -1.57
C GLN A 200 11.21 -1.46 -1.10
N GLU A 201 11.24 -2.50 -1.95
CA GLU A 201 10.63 -3.79 -1.60
C GLU A 201 11.40 -4.48 -0.48
N GLY A 202 12.73 -4.47 -0.52
CA GLY A 202 13.54 -5.14 0.50
C GLY A 202 13.43 -4.50 1.88
N PHE A 203 13.24 -3.17 1.94
CA PHE A 203 13.02 -2.44 3.17
C PHE A 203 11.59 -2.62 3.70
N ALA A 204 10.60 -2.65 2.81
CA ALA A 204 9.24 -3.01 3.15
C ALA A 204 9.16 -4.42 3.74
N GLU A 205 9.78 -5.41 3.09
CA GLU A 205 9.89 -6.80 3.59
C GLU A 205 10.68 -6.90 4.90
N PHE A 206 11.68 -6.03 5.12
CA PHE A 206 12.50 -6.06 6.33
C PHE A 206 11.73 -5.57 7.56
N LEU A 207 10.95 -4.49 7.39
CA LEU A 207 10.17 -3.90 8.47
C LEU A 207 8.80 -4.58 8.65
N SER A 208 8.25 -5.21 7.61
CA SER A 208 6.93 -5.87 7.67
C SER A 208 6.88 -7.03 8.66
N THR A 209 8.02 -7.61 9.00
CA THR A 209 8.13 -8.68 10.00
C THR A 209 8.23 -8.16 11.45
N ALA A 210 7.97 -6.87 11.66
CA ALA A 210 7.95 -6.28 12.99
C ALA A 210 6.95 -7.02 13.90
N GLN A 211 7.45 -7.54 15.02
CA GLN A 211 6.63 -8.08 16.10
C GLN A 211 6.65 -7.08 17.25
N ILE A 212 5.48 -6.55 17.59
CA ILE A 212 5.32 -5.51 18.60
C ILE A 212 4.54 -6.08 19.79
N ASP A 213 5.15 -6.00 20.97
CA ASP A 213 4.54 -6.48 22.22
C ASP A 213 5.21 -5.84 23.43
N ASP A 214 4.45 -5.62 24.50
CA ASP A 214 4.92 -5.14 25.82
C ASP A 214 5.95 -3.98 25.75
N GLY A 215 5.67 -2.99 24.89
CA GLY A 215 6.52 -1.80 24.73
C GLY A 215 7.84 -2.04 23.99
N ARG A 216 7.93 -3.11 23.20
CA ARG A 216 9.11 -3.50 22.42
C ARG A 216 8.72 -3.92 21.01
N ALA A 217 9.64 -3.72 20.07
CA ALA A 217 9.55 -4.26 18.73
C ALA A 217 10.79 -5.10 18.39
N ILE A 218 10.57 -6.24 17.75
CA ILE A 218 11.60 -7.06 17.09
C ILE A 218 11.41 -6.99 15.58
N ILE A 219 12.50 -6.78 14.84
CA ILE A 219 12.44 -6.39 13.42
C ILE A 219 13.51 -7.14 12.64
N GLY A 220 13.19 -7.51 11.40
CA GLY A 220 14.12 -8.17 10.50
C GLY A 220 14.10 -9.68 10.58
N GLU A 221 12.99 -10.29 11.02
CA GLU A 221 12.77 -11.70 10.71
C GLU A 221 12.61 -11.89 9.20
N ALA A 222 12.84 -13.12 8.73
CA ALA A 222 12.57 -13.48 7.34
C ALA A 222 11.05 -13.62 7.14
N PRO A 223 10.44 -12.91 6.17
CA PRO A 223 9.01 -12.95 5.97
C PRO A 223 8.53 -14.38 5.71
N SER A 224 7.39 -14.71 6.29
CA SER A 224 6.88 -16.08 6.34
C SER A 224 6.70 -16.68 4.94
N ASN A 225 6.18 -15.89 4.01
CA ASN A 225 5.95 -16.26 2.61
C ASN A 225 7.24 -16.30 1.75
N ARG A 226 8.34 -15.65 2.19
CA ARG A 226 9.63 -15.64 1.47
C ARG A 226 10.56 -16.75 1.89
N LEU A 227 10.38 -17.31 3.10
CA LEU A 227 11.21 -18.38 3.65
C LEU A 227 11.43 -19.57 2.69
N PRO A 228 10.41 -20.12 2.00
CA PRO A 228 10.62 -21.23 1.08
C PRO A 228 11.60 -20.89 -0.06
N THR A 229 11.46 -19.71 -0.65
CA THR A 229 12.33 -19.21 -1.72
C THR A 229 13.74 -18.93 -1.21
N LEU A 230 13.87 -18.28 -0.06
CA LEU A 230 15.15 -18.05 0.60
C LEU A 230 15.88 -19.34 0.99
N GLN A 231 15.19 -20.47 1.12
CA GLN A 231 15.80 -21.75 1.47
C GLN A 231 16.13 -22.61 0.25
N ARG A 232 15.23 -22.65 -0.73
CA ARG A 232 15.27 -23.67 -1.79
C ARG A 232 15.76 -23.12 -3.12
N ASP A 233 15.53 -21.84 -3.39
CA ASP A 233 15.72 -21.29 -4.72
C ASP A 233 17.15 -20.77 -4.91
N LYS A 234 17.55 -20.71 -6.19
CA LYS A 234 18.79 -20.04 -6.58
C LYS A 234 18.64 -18.54 -6.35
N PRO A 235 19.58 -17.87 -5.65
CA PRO A 235 19.55 -16.42 -5.50
C PRO A 235 19.45 -15.69 -6.84
N VAL A 236 18.79 -14.54 -6.84
CA VAL A 236 18.92 -13.54 -7.92
C VAL A 236 20.31 -12.93 -7.80
N LYS A 237 21.00 -12.69 -8.92
CA LYS A 237 22.29 -11.98 -8.88
C LYS A 237 22.04 -10.53 -8.47
N VAL A 238 22.96 -9.93 -7.75
CA VAL A 238 22.84 -8.52 -7.33
C VAL A 238 22.69 -7.58 -8.52
N GLU A 239 23.32 -7.88 -9.65
CA GLU A 239 23.14 -7.12 -10.90
C GLU A 239 21.68 -7.14 -11.40
N ASP A 240 21.08 -8.34 -11.48
CA ASP A 240 19.67 -8.54 -11.88
C ASP A 240 18.69 -8.02 -10.81
N LEU A 241 19.14 -7.84 -9.55
CA LEU A 241 18.35 -7.27 -8.47
C LEU A 241 18.35 -5.73 -8.53
N ILE A 242 19.51 -5.12 -8.84
CA ILE A 242 19.67 -3.67 -8.96
C ILE A 242 19.07 -3.14 -10.26
N ALA A 243 19.22 -3.90 -11.34
CA ALA A 243 18.80 -3.52 -12.69
C ALA A 243 18.01 -4.66 -13.37
N PRO A 244 16.84 -5.06 -12.82
CA PRO A 244 16.02 -6.10 -13.41
C PRO A 244 15.52 -5.68 -14.79
N SER A 245 15.47 -6.61 -15.73
CA SER A 245 14.90 -6.39 -17.06
C SER A 245 13.37 -6.47 -17.05
N ASP A 246 12.71 -5.73 -17.94
CA ASP A 246 11.24 -5.72 -18.05
C ASP A 246 10.62 -7.10 -18.30
N ALA A 247 11.35 -7.98 -18.99
CA ALA A 247 10.91 -9.34 -19.33
C ALA A 247 10.90 -10.28 -18.12
N GLU A 248 11.73 -10.00 -17.11
CA GLU A 248 11.78 -10.82 -15.90
C GLU A 248 10.52 -10.64 -15.03
N TRP A 249 9.90 -9.46 -15.08
CA TRP A 249 8.66 -9.16 -14.35
C TRP A 249 7.44 -9.96 -14.81
N ASP A 250 7.50 -10.57 -16.00
CA ASP A 250 6.44 -11.47 -16.49
C ASP A 250 6.51 -12.87 -15.85
N SER A 251 7.59 -13.17 -15.10
CA SER A 251 7.78 -14.45 -14.43
C SER A 251 7.46 -14.38 -12.94
N ILE A 252 6.37 -15.01 -12.51
CA ILE A 252 5.99 -15.14 -11.08
C ILE A 252 7.16 -15.74 -10.25
N PHE A 253 7.93 -16.65 -10.83
CA PHE A 253 9.11 -17.23 -10.16
C PHE A 253 10.24 -16.21 -9.96
N PHE A 254 10.48 -15.34 -10.94
CA PHE A 254 11.45 -14.26 -10.78
C PHE A 254 10.97 -13.28 -9.72
N VAL A 255 9.69 -12.86 -9.79
CA VAL A 255 9.09 -11.93 -8.83
C VAL A 255 9.28 -12.44 -7.40
N SER A 256 8.89 -13.69 -7.10
CA SER A 256 9.08 -14.28 -5.77
C SER A 256 10.56 -14.27 -5.31
N ARG A 257 11.48 -14.63 -6.22
CA ARG A 257 12.93 -14.60 -5.95
C ARG A 257 13.45 -13.18 -5.76
N PHE A 258 12.93 -12.19 -6.49
CA PHE A 258 13.30 -10.79 -6.36
C PHE A 258 13.01 -10.30 -4.96
N TYR A 259 11.77 -10.42 -4.48
CA TYR A 259 11.36 -9.98 -3.13
C TYR A 259 12.19 -10.65 -2.03
N ALA A 260 12.38 -11.97 -2.12
CA ALA A 260 13.23 -12.71 -1.19
C ALA A 260 14.68 -12.18 -1.16
N ASN A 261 15.30 -11.92 -2.31
CA ASN A 261 16.70 -11.45 -2.36
C ASN A 261 16.82 -9.95 -2.04
N ALA A 262 15.79 -9.15 -2.32
CA ALA A 262 15.66 -7.75 -1.90
C ALA A 262 15.66 -7.65 -0.36
N TRP A 263 14.87 -8.50 0.31
CA TRP A 263 14.92 -8.65 1.76
C TRP A 263 16.31 -9.06 2.23
N LEU A 264 16.91 -10.09 1.62
CA LEU A 264 18.23 -10.60 2.04
C LEU A 264 19.32 -9.53 1.97
N MET A 265 19.34 -8.76 0.87
CA MET A 265 20.30 -7.68 0.68
C MET A 265 20.07 -6.54 1.66
N THR A 266 18.81 -6.13 1.86
CA THR A 266 18.45 -5.09 2.84
C THR A 266 18.80 -5.51 4.25
N HIS A 267 18.44 -6.74 4.63
CA HIS A 267 18.74 -7.33 5.92
C HIS A 267 20.25 -7.36 6.20
N TYR A 268 21.05 -7.82 5.23
CA TYR A 268 22.52 -7.78 5.34
C TYR A 268 23.03 -6.37 5.60
N LEU A 269 22.61 -5.39 4.78
CA LEU A 269 23.07 -4.01 4.87
C LEU A 269 22.67 -3.34 6.19
N GLN A 270 21.43 -3.58 6.64
CA GLN A 270 20.92 -3.03 7.89
C GLN A 270 21.57 -3.70 9.10
N ILE A 271 21.39 -5.01 9.28
CA ILE A 271 21.87 -5.71 10.48
C ILE A 271 23.39 -5.63 10.60
N THR A 272 24.13 -6.00 9.54
CA THR A 272 25.60 -5.91 9.56
C THR A 272 26.04 -4.46 9.74
N GLY A 273 25.32 -3.50 9.15
CA GLY A 273 25.54 -2.08 9.37
C GLY A 273 25.33 -1.63 10.81
N PHE A 274 24.42 -2.24 11.57
CA PHE A 274 24.21 -1.94 12.99
C PHE A 274 25.20 -2.66 13.92
N THR A 275 25.73 -3.82 13.53
CA THR A 275 26.50 -4.71 14.42
C THR A 275 28.00 -4.74 14.13
N GLU A 276 28.37 -5.07 12.89
CA GLU A 276 29.70 -5.53 12.51
C GLU A 276 30.45 -4.46 11.70
N GLU A 277 29.76 -3.79 10.77
CA GLU A 277 30.36 -2.86 9.79
C GLU A 277 29.53 -1.57 9.62
N PRO A 278 29.63 -0.60 10.55
CA PRO A 278 28.87 0.66 10.48
C PRO A 278 29.03 1.47 9.19
N ALA A 279 30.14 1.28 8.48
CA ALA A 279 30.40 1.91 7.19
C ALA A 279 29.37 1.50 6.11
N LEU A 280 28.75 0.31 6.20
CA LEU A 280 27.73 -0.14 5.24
C LEU A 280 26.53 0.81 5.18
N ARG A 281 26.14 1.42 6.31
CA ARG A 281 25.04 2.39 6.32
C ARG A 281 25.38 3.66 5.55
N GLN A 282 26.62 4.15 5.68
CA GLN A 282 27.08 5.32 4.93
C GLN A 282 27.20 5.01 3.43
N LYS A 283 27.68 3.81 3.07
CA LYS A 283 27.73 3.35 1.67
C LYS A 283 26.35 3.20 1.05
N LEU A 284 25.39 2.62 1.79
CA LEU A 284 24.00 2.55 1.35
C LEU A 284 23.41 3.95 1.15
N HIS A 285 23.65 4.88 2.08
CA HIS A 285 23.20 6.26 1.94
C HIS A 285 23.80 6.95 0.70
N ASP A 286 25.11 6.80 0.45
CA ASP A 286 25.76 7.32 -0.77
C ASP A 286 25.17 6.70 -2.04
N TYR A 287 24.92 5.39 -2.05
CA TYR A 287 24.27 4.70 -3.18
C TYR A 287 22.89 5.27 -3.47
N LEU A 288 22.08 5.44 -2.43
CA LEU A 288 20.74 6.00 -2.57
C LEU A 288 20.80 7.43 -3.14
N ILE A 289 21.72 8.28 -2.66
CA ILE A 289 21.90 9.66 -3.18
C ILE A 289 22.28 9.66 -4.66
N ARG A 290 23.19 8.76 -5.06
CA ARG A 290 23.59 8.63 -6.47
C ARG A 290 22.43 8.18 -7.35
N TYR A 291 21.65 7.20 -6.88
CA TYR A 291 20.50 6.69 -7.60
C TYR A 291 19.44 7.78 -7.80
N ASP A 292 19.11 8.53 -6.75
CA ASP A 292 18.17 9.66 -6.83
C ASP A 292 18.68 10.79 -7.75
N GLY A 293 19.99 11.01 -7.77
CA GLY A 293 20.66 11.92 -8.70
C GLY A 293 20.66 11.47 -10.17
N GLY A 294 20.20 10.25 -10.48
CA GLY A 294 20.09 9.73 -11.83
C GLY A 294 21.33 8.97 -12.35
N ASP A 295 22.31 8.64 -11.50
CA ASP A 295 23.44 7.79 -11.90
C ASP A 295 22.93 6.42 -12.38
N HIS A 296 23.61 5.83 -13.38
CA HIS A 296 23.27 4.48 -13.86
C HIS A 296 23.34 3.46 -12.71
N THR A 297 22.30 2.64 -12.56
CA THR A 297 21.99 1.88 -11.35
C THR A 297 23.16 1.01 -10.82
N VAL A 298 23.82 0.26 -11.70
CA VAL A 298 24.97 -0.59 -11.34
C VAL A 298 26.22 0.24 -11.04
N GLU A 299 26.49 1.29 -11.82
CA GLU A 299 27.66 2.14 -11.63
C GLU A 299 27.57 2.92 -10.30
N ALA A 300 26.38 3.44 -9.99
CA ALA A 300 26.07 4.07 -8.71
C ALA A 300 26.38 3.15 -7.54
N PHE A 301 25.99 1.87 -7.66
CA PHE A 301 26.24 0.85 -6.66
C PHE A 301 27.74 0.60 -6.48
N GLU A 302 28.47 0.36 -7.56
CA GLU A 302 29.89 0.04 -7.48
C GLU A 302 30.72 1.20 -6.91
N LYS A 303 30.39 2.44 -7.29
CA LYS A 303 31.04 3.65 -6.74
C LYS A 303 30.80 3.78 -5.25
N ALA A 304 29.55 3.62 -4.80
CA ALA A 304 29.18 3.81 -3.40
C ALA A 304 29.74 2.71 -2.48
N PHE A 305 29.67 1.46 -2.92
CA PHE A 305 30.14 0.33 -2.10
C PHE A 305 31.65 0.10 -2.20
N GLY A 306 32.30 0.58 -3.26
CA GLY A 306 33.70 0.33 -3.58
C GLY A 306 33.95 -1.15 -3.91
N ALA A 307 32.94 -1.84 -4.45
CA ALA A 307 32.94 -3.27 -4.75
C ALA A 307 31.96 -3.57 -5.88
N SER A 308 32.23 -4.63 -6.65
CA SER A 308 31.34 -5.02 -7.74
C SER A 308 30.05 -5.65 -7.23
N ALA A 309 29.01 -5.70 -8.07
CA ALA A 309 27.80 -6.48 -7.78
C ALA A 309 28.11 -7.97 -7.48
N GLN A 310 29.13 -8.52 -8.15
CA GLN A 310 29.58 -9.91 -7.97
C GLN A 310 30.28 -10.12 -6.62
N ASP A 311 30.99 -9.12 -6.10
CA ASP A 311 31.53 -9.16 -4.75
C ASP A 311 30.39 -9.19 -3.72
N MET A 312 29.33 -8.41 -3.94
CA MET A 312 28.13 -8.44 -3.10
C MET A 312 27.42 -9.79 -3.16
N ASP A 313 27.29 -10.43 -4.34
CA ASP A 313 26.78 -11.81 -4.45
C ASP A 313 27.54 -12.77 -3.53
N ALA A 314 28.87 -12.66 -3.49
CA ALA A 314 29.71 -13.50 -2.63
C ALA A 314 29.49 -13.21 -1.14
N GLN A 315 29.23 -11.94 -0.77
CA GLN A 315 28.90 -11.58 0.60
C GLN A 315 27.52 -12.11 1.02
N LEU A 316 26.49 -11.88 0.20
CA LEU A 316 25.12 -12.35 0.49
C LEU A 316 25.06 -13.88 0.58
N LYS A 317 25.82 -14.59 -0.27
CA LYS A 317 25.92 -16.05 -0.20
C LYS A 317 26.52 -16.52 1.13
N LYS A 318 27.54 -15.84 1.67
CA LYS A 318 28.11 -16.14 2.99
C LYS A 318 27.13 -15.77 4.10
N TYR A 319 26.48 -14.60 3.98
CA TYR A 319 25.54 -14.09 4.95
C TYR A 319 24.33 -15.01 5.14
N ARG A 320 23.76 -15.51 4.03
CA ARG A 320 22.65 -16.48 4.03
C ARG A 320 22.94 -17.78 4.80
N LEU A 321 24.22 -18.12 5.01
CA LEU A 321 24.61 -19.28 5.81
C LEU A 321 24.68 -18.99 7.32
N LYS A 322 24.77 -17.71 7.72
CA LYS A 322 24.73 -17.29 9.13
C LYS A 322 23.30 -17.40 9.67
N ARG A 323 23.18 -17.45 10.99
CA ARG A 323 21.90 -17.23 11.66
C ARG A 323 21.51 -15.76 11.51
N VAL A 324 20.29 -15.51 11.08
CA VAL A 324 19.74 -14.16 10.86
C VAL A 324 19.60 -13.45 12.21
N GLY A 325 20.20 -12.27 12.32
CA GLY A 325 20.03 -11.37 13.47
C GLY A 325 18.77 -10.54 13.34
N VAL A 326 18.25 -10.04 14.46
CA VAL A 326 17.10 -9.13 14.52
C VAL A 326 17.47 -7.85 15.24
N LEU A 327 16.76 -6.76 14.95
CA LEU A 327 16.85 -5.51 15.71
C LEU A 327 15.80 -5.52 16.81
N GLY A 328 16.20 -5.08 18.00
CA GLY A 328 15.29 -4.80 19.11
C GLY A 328 15.20 -3.32 19.37
N LEU A 329 13.97 -2.83 19.50
CA LEU A 329 13.65 -1.42 19.73
C LEU A 329 12.70 -1.31 20.92
N ALA A 330 12.88 -0.31 21.77
CA ALA A 330 11.84 0.12 22.72
C ALA A 330 10.82 0.98 21.99
N VAL A 331 9.55 0.61 22.05
CA VAL A 331 8.44 1.32 21.42
C VAL A 331 7.42 1.63 22.49
N PRO A 332 7.13 2.91 22.81
CA PRO A 332 6.11 3.20 23.80
C PRO A 332 4.75 2.65 23.33
N GLU A 333 3.94 2.18 24.28
CA GLU A 333 2.54 1.87 23.97
C GLU A 333 1.83 3.14 23.50
N TYR A 334 0.93 3.00 22.52
CA TYR A 334 0.12 4.11 22.04
C TYR A 334 -0.83 4.59 23.16
N ALA A 335 -0.63 5.84 23.57
CA ALA A 335 -1.38 6.49 24.64
C ALA A 335 -2.35 7.59 24.15
N GLY A 336 -2.46 7.77 22.83
CA GLY A 336 -3.37 8.74 22.24
C GLY A 336 -4.85 8.35 22.42
N GLU A 337 -5.74 9.34 22.25
CA GLU A 337 -7.18 9.10 22.34
C GLU A 337 -7.65 8.25 21.15
N ILE A 338 -8.58 7.33 21.40
CA ILE A 338 -9.31 6.60 20.34
C ILE A 338 -10.79 6.93 20.49
N ARG A 339 -11.32 7.71 19.54
CA ARG A 339 -12.74 8.06 19.51
C ARG A 339 -13.53 6.99 18.78
N LYS A 340 -14.53 6.40 19.43
CA LYS A 340 -15.50 5.47 18.85
C LYS A 340 -16.79 6.20 18.49
N LEU A 341 -17.31 5.94 17.29
CA LEU A 341 -18.60 6.42 16.80
C LEU A 341 -19.35 5.25 16.15
N GLU A 342 -20.60 5.04 16.53
CA GLU A 342 -21.49 4.10 15.85
C GLU A 342 -21.98 4.71 14.54
N LEU A 343 -21.99 3.92 13.46
CA LEU A 343 -22.54 4.32 12.18
C LEU A 343 -24.02 3.94 12.12
N GLY A 344 -24.87 4.88 11.70
CA GLY A 344 -26.26 4.54 11.39
C GLY A 344 -26.37 3.58 10.20
N ASP A 345 -27.50 2.90 10.06
CA ASP A 345 -27.74 1.88 9.03
C ASP A 345 -27.33 2.35 7.62
N ASN A 346 -27.86 3.49 7.18
CA ASN A 346 -27.52 4.05 5.86
C ASN A 346 -26.05 4.49 5.74
N GLN A 347 -25.41 4.91 6.83
CA GLN A 347 -23.97 5.23 6.81
C GLN A 347 -23.11 3.97 6.65
N SER A 348 -23.49 2.88 7.31
CA SER A 348 -22.83 1.57 7.14
C SER A 348 -23.03 1.01 5.73
N LEU A 349 -24.23 1.19 5.15
CA LEU A 349 -24.53 0.80 3.78
C LEU A 349 -23.71 1.64 2.79
N PHE A 350 -23.62 2.95 3.02
CA PHE A 350 -22.85 3.83 2.15
C PHE A 350 -21.36 3.49 2.18
N LEU A 351 -20.77 3.24 3.35
CA LEU A 351 -19.39 2.75 3.46
C LEU A 351 -19.13 1.52 2.59
N ARG A 352 -20.00 0.51 2.69
CA ARG A 352 -19.86 -0.76 1.97
C ARG A 352 -20.13 -0.59 0.46
N ALA A 353 -21.13 0.20 0.09
CA ALA A 353 -21.43 0.52 -1.31
C ALA A 353 -20.29 1.31 -1.96
N SER A 354 -19.72 2.32 -1.27
CA SER A 354 -18.58 3.08 -1.78
C SER A 354 -17.35 2.20 -1.94
N LEU A 355 -17.07 1.31 -0.99
CA LEU A 355 -15.97 0.35 -1.10
C LEU A 355 -16.18 -0.61 -2.30
N ALA A 356 -17.40 -1.10 -2.49
CA ALA A 356 -17.76 -1.92 -3.65
C ALA A 356 -17.55 -1.16 -4.97
N ALA A 357 -17.96 0.12 -5.05
CA ALA A 357 -17.78 0.95 -6.23
C ALA A 357 -16.29 1.18 -6.56
N GLU A 358 -15.46 1.49 -5.56
CA GLU A 358 -14.01 1.67 -5.72
C GLU A 358 -13.31 0.40 -6.23
N LEU A 359 -13.84 -0.77 -5.90
CA LEU A 359 -13.32 -2.08 -6.29
C LEU A 359 -13.99 -2.66 -7.55
N GLY A 360 -14.85 -1.88 -8.20
CA GLY A 360 -15.55 -2.28 -9.43
C GLY A 360 -16.54 -3.43 -9.22
N ARG A 361 -17.19 -3.49 -8.05
CA ARG A 361 -18.18 -4.51 -7.66
C ARG A 361 -19.59 -3.95 -7.77
N GLY A 362 -19.99 -3.60 -9.00
CA GLY A 362 -21.24 -2.89 -9.25
C GLY A 362 -22.50 -3.59 -8.74
N ASP A 363 -22.56 -4.93 -8.80
CA ASP A 363 -23.74 -5.67 -8.30
C ASP A 363 -23.92 -5.47 -6.79
N GLU A 364 -22.81 -5.43 -6.05
CA GLU A 364 -22.81 -5.15 -4.61
C GLU A 364 -23.19 -3.70 -4.31
N VAL A 365 -22.82 -2.74 -5.17
CA VAL A 365 -23.28 -1.35 -5.05
C VAL A 365 -24.80 -1.27 -5.09
N LEU A 366 -25.45 -1.96 -6.04
CA LEU A 366 -26.90 -1.98 -6.13
C LEU A 366 -27.56 -2.75 -4.98
N ASP A 367 -26.96 -3.84 -4.52
CA ASP A 367 -27.45 -4.59 -3.36
C ASP A 367 -27.43 -3.73 -2.08
N TYR A 368 -26.31 -3.07 -1.77
CA TYR A 368 -26.21 -2.20 -0.59
C TYR A 368 -27.11 -0.97 -0.71
N THR A 369 -27.16 -0.31 -1.87
CA THR A 369 -28.03 0.87 -2.06
C THR A 369 -29.52 0.52 -2.07
N GLY A 370 -29.89 -0.71 -2.46
CA GLY A 370 -31.26 -1.23 -2.40
C GLY A 370 -31.75 -1.57 -0.99
N LYS A 371 -30.85 -1.76 -0.03
CA LYS A 371 -31.16 -2.03 1.39
C LYS A 371 -31.39 -0.78 2.24
N ARG A 372 -31.26 0.41 1.65
CA ARG A 372 -31.39 1.70 2.33
C ARG A 372 -32.78 1.86 2.99
N ASP A 373 -32.80 2.63 4.06
CA ASP A 373 -34.03 3.21 4.60
C ASP A 373 -34.20 4.65 4.08
N ASP A 374 -35.22 4.88 3.24
CA ASP A 374 -35.48 6.18 2.61
C ASP A 374 -35.83 7.29 3.62
N GLU A 375 -36.28 6.94 4.84
CA GLU A 375 -36.61 7.89 5.89
C GLU A 375 -35.43 8.22 6.82
N ALA A 376 -34.38 7.38 6.81
CA ALA A 376 -33.22 7.55 7.66
C ALA A 376 -32.13 8.47 7.05
N GLY A 377 -31.43 9.19 7.92
CA GLY A 377 -30.29 10.03 7.51
C GLY A 377 -29.22 9.21 6.77
N GLY A 378 -28.71 9.73 5.65
CA GLY A 378 -27.75 9.01 4.80
C GLY A 378 -28.35 8.43 3.51
N ALA A 379 -29.67 8.47 3.34
CA ALA A 379 -30.35 7.94 2.15
C ALA A 379 -29.92 8.66 0.86
N ALA A 380 -29.75 9.99 0.91
CA ALA A 380 -29.39 10.80 -0.26
C ALA A 380 -28.06 10.36 -0.90
N GLN A 381 -27.07 10.01 -0.08
CA GLN A 381 -25.77 9.53 -0.54
C GLN A 381 -25.87 8.17 -1.24
N LEU A 382 -26.73 7.27 -0.73
CA LEU A 382 -27.01 5.98 -1.35
C LEU A 382 -27.76 6.14 -2.68
N PHE A 383 -28.74 7.04 -2.77
CA PHE A 383 -29.38 7.40 -4.04
C PHE A 383 -28.36 7.94 -5.05
N ALA A 384 -27.48 8.87 -4.64
CA ALA A 384 -26.49 9.45 -5.53
C ALA A 384 -25.51 8.38 -6.08
N LEU A 385 -25.05 7.45 -5.22
CA LEU A 385 -24.18 6.35 -5.65
C LEU A 385 -24.91 5.35 -6.55
N GLN A 386 -26.17 5.05 -6.23
CA GLN A 386 -27.01 4.19 -7.06
C GLN A 386 -27.21 4.79 -8.46
N ALA A 387 -27.39 6.11 -8.57
CA ALA A 387 -27.53 6.79 -9.84
C ALA A 387 -26.31 6.57 -10.75
N VAL A 388 -25.09 6.64 -10.20
CA VAL A 388 -23.84 6.37 -10.93
C VAL A 388 -23.83 4.93 -11.45
N GLU A 389 -24.08 3.95 -10.58
CA GLU A 389 -23.99 2.53 -10.95
C GLU A 389 -25.06 2.13 -11.98
N LEU A 390 -26.31 2.57 -11.79
CA LEU A 390 -27.37 2.38 -12.78
C LEU A 390 -27.01 3.00 -14.13
N ASN A 391 -26.36 4.17 -14.10
CA ASN A 391 -25.90 4.82 -15.32
C ASN A 391 -24.82 4.00 -16.04
N HIS A 392 -23.88 3.39 -15.32
CA HIS A 392 -22.87 2.49 -15.90
C HIS A 392 -23.47 1.24 -16.55
N ARG A 393 -24.68 0.85 -16.14
CA ARG A 393 -25.46 -0.26 -16.71
C ARG A 393 -26.40 0.13 -17.86
N ASP A 394 -26.37 1.40 -18.26
CA ASP A 394 -27.30 1.98 -19.23
C ASP A 394 -28.79 1.93 -18.79
N GLU A 395 -29.07 1.86 -17.48
CA GLU A 395 -30.40 1.98 -16.86
C GLU A 395 -30.77 3.46 -16.62
N ILE A 396 -30.98 4.20 -17.72
CA ILE A 396 -30.94 5.68 -17.73
C ILE A 396 -32.05 6.34 -16.93
N GLU A 397 -33.28 5.83 -17.03
CA GLU A 397 -34.44 6.45 -16.39
C GLU A 397 -34.42 6.23 -14.87
N GLU A 398 -34.02 5.02 -14.45
CA GLU A 398 -33.79 4.67 -13.06
C GLU A 398 -32.63 5.46 -12.46
N ALA A 399 -31.53 5.61 -13.21
CA ALA A 399 -30.39 6.45 -12.81
C ALA A 399 -30.82 7.91 -12.59
N ARG A 400 -31.59 8.48 -13.53
CA ARG A 400 -32.13 9.84 -13.43
C ARG A 400 -33.04 9.99 -12.21
N ALA A 401 -33.99 9.08 -12.01
CA ALA A 401 -34.89 9.13 -10.87
C ALA A 401 -34.13 9.08 -9.54
N SER A 402 -33.08 8.27 -9.47
CA SER A 402 -32.21 8.16 -8.29
C SER A 402 -31.41 9.46 -8.06
N ALA A 403 -30.83 10.05 -9.11
CA ALA A 403 -30.13 11.32 -9.03
C ALA A 403 -31.03 12.48 -8.57
N GLU A 404 -32.25 12.57 -9.12
CA GLU A 404 -33.25 13.56 -8.72
C GLU A 404 -33.65 13.39 -7.26
N LYS A 405 -33.82 12.14 -6.79
CA LYS A 405 -34.15 11.87 -5.39
C LYS A 405 -33.02 12.24 -4.44
N ALA A 406 -31.76 11.98 -4.81
CA ALA A 406 -30.60 12.40 -4.04
C ALA A 406 -30.56 13.92 -3.85
N LEU A 407 -30.79 14.67 -4.93
CA LEU A 407 -30.80 16.13 -4.93
C LEU A 407 -31.99 16.70 -4.14
N GLU A 408 -33.17 16.06 -4.19
CA GLU A 408 -34.33 16.45 -3.38
C GLU A 408 -34.03 16.33 -1.87
N LEU A 409 -33.38 15.23 -1.46
CA LEU A 409 -33.13 14.94 -0.05
C LEU A 409 -31.99 15.76 0.53
N ALA A 410 -30.91 15.98 -0.22
CA ALA A 410 -29.73 16.67 0.30
C ALA A 410 -28.96 17.40 -0.82
N PRO A 411 -29.48 18.54 -1.31
CA PRO A 411 -28.94 19.22 -2.50
C PRO A 411 -27.52 19.75 -2.33
N ASP A 412 -27.11 20.05 -1.10
CA ASP A 412 -25.80 20.63 -0.77
C ASP A 412 -24.84 19.62 -0.11
N HIS A 413 -25.20 18.33 -0.03
CA HIS A 413 -24.36 17.34 0.64
C HIS A 413 -23.17 16.95 -0.26
N ILE A 414 -21.94 17.02 0.30
CA ILE A 414 -20.67 16.80 -0.44
C ILE A 414 -20.69 15.51 -1.25
N LYS A 415 -20.99 14.35 -0.63
CA LYS A 415 -21.06 13.06 -1.33
C LYS A 415 -22.17 12.95 -2.39
N VAL A 416 -23.26 13.71 -2.23
CA VAL A 416 -24.31 13.77 -3.25
C VAL A 416 -23.77 14.54 -4.45
N LEU A 417 -23.24 15.74 -4.22
CA LEU A 417 -22.65 16.58 -5.26
C LEU A 417 -21.48 15.90 -6.00
N GLU A 418 -20.61 15.20 -5.28
CA GLU A 418 -19.53 14.40 -5.87
C GLU A 418 -20.06 13.35 -6.85
N HIS A 419 -21.00 12.50 -6.40
CA HIS A 419 -21.54 11.43 -7.23
C HIS A 419 -22.41 11.96 -8.37
N LEU A 420 -23.11 13.08 -8.18
CA LEU A 420 -23.81 13.76 -9.28
C LEU A 420 -22.84 14.38 -10.29
N SER A 421 -21.67 14.87 -9.85
CA SER A 421 -20.61 15.33 -10.76
C SER A 421 -20.07 14.18 -11.63
N HIS A 422 -19.88 13.00 -11.04
CA HIS A 422 -19.56 11.76 -11.75
C HIS A 422 -20.67 11.36 -12.74
N TRP A 423 -21.91 11.29 -12.27
CA TRP A 423 -23.05 10.91 -13.10
C TRP A 423 -23.21 11.81 -14.33
N GLU A 424 -23.04 13.13 -14.16
CA GLU A 424 -23.07 14.08 -15.27
C GLU A 424 -21.86 13.99 -16.20
N TRP A 425 -20.69 13.63 -15.69
CA TRP A 425 -19.52 13.31 -16.52
C TRP A 425 -19.82 12.13 -17.44
N ASP A 426 -20.39 11.06 -16.90
CA ASP A 426 -20.75 9.86 -17.68
C ASP A 426 -21.83 10.18 -18.73
N ASN A 427 -22.82 11.02 -18.38
CA ASN A 427 -23.83 11.50 -19.32
C ASN A 427 -23.22 12.33 -20.45
N TYR A 428 -22.21 13.15 -20.16
CA TYR A 428 -21.45 13.88 -21.17
C TYR A 428 -20.70 12.91 -22.11
N GLU A 429 -19.99 11.91 -21.57
CA GLU A 429 -19.28 10.92 -22.39
C GLU A 429 -20.23 10.09 -23.26
N ARG A 430 -21.41 9.72 -22.72
CA ARG A 430 -22.46 9.04 -23.48
C ARG A 430 -22.99 9.90 -24.63
N ALA A 431 -23.31 11.17 -24.37
CA ALA A 431 -23.79 12.08 -25.40
C ALA A 431 -22.79 12.17 -26.57
N LEU A 432 -21.49 12.32 -26.26
CA LEU A 432 -20.44 12.34 -27.29
C LEU A 432 -20.37 11.04 -28.09
N LYS A 433 -20.47 9.88 -27.42
CA LYS A 433 -20.47 8.56 -28.07
C LYS A 433 -21.64 8.41 -29.05
N ASN A 434 -22.78 9.05 -28.74
CA ASN A 434 -23.98 9.04 -29.57
C ASN A 434 -24.01 10.15 -30.64
N GLY A 435 -23.02 11.04 -30.67
CA GLY A 435 -23.00 12.20 -31.56
C GLY A 435 -23.99 13.31 -31.16
N GLU A 436 -24.36 13.36 -29.88
CA GLU A 436 -25.27 14.33 -29.28
C GLU A 436 -24.50 15.47 -28.59
N ASP A 437 -25.21 16.56 -28.29
CA ASP A 437 -24.64 17.69 -27.52
C ASP A 437 -24.62 17.37 -26.02
N GLY A 438 -23.42 17.15 -25.47
CA GLY A 438 -23.19 16.92 -24.05
C GLY A 438 -22.98 18.19 -23.21
N SER A 439 -23.06 19.40 -23.78
CA SER A 439 -22.62 20.64 -23.11
C SER A 439 -23.36 20.91 -21.79
N ALA A 440 -24.65 20.60 -21.72
CA ALA A 440 -25.44 20.79 -20.49
C ALA A 440 -25.02 19.82 -19.38
N ALA A 441 -24.69 18.57 -19.72
CA ALA A 441 -24.17 17.61 -18.74
C ALA A 441 -22.78 18.04 -18.25
N LEU A 442 -21.92 18.53 -19.16
CA LEU A 442 -20.61 19.06 -18.81
C LEU A 442 -20.69 20.28 -17.87
N GLU A 443 -21.68 21.17 -18.07
CA GLU A 443 -21.91 22.32 -17.20
C GLU A 443 -22.36 21.88 -15.79
N ARG A 444 -23.30 20.93 -15.70
CA ARG A 444 -23.76 20.39 -14.41
C ARG A 444 -22.67 19.59 -13.68
N CYS A 445 -21.86 18.84 -14.41
CA CYS A 445 -20.66 18.16 -13.89
C CYS A 445 -19.74 19.17 -13.16
N LEU A 446 -19.44 20.31 -13.80
CA LEU A 446 -18.65 21.37 -13.18
C LEU A 446 -19.35 22.01 -11.99
N GLN A 447 -20.64 22.32 -12.12
CA GLN A 447 -21.41 22.96 -11.05
C GLN A 447 -21.39 22.11 -9.77
N TYR A 448 -21.75 20.82 -9.87
CA TYR A 448 -21.77 19.93 -8.71
C TYR A 448 -20.38 19.67 -8.17
N GLY A 449 -19.41 19.40 -9.05
CA GLY A 449 -18.05 19.10 -8.63
C GLY A 449 -17.36 20.28 -7.94
N GLN A 450 -17.54 21.51 -8.45
CA GLN A 450 -17.01 22.72 -7.82
C GLN A 450 -17.68 23.01 -6.48
N ALA A 451 -18.99 22.76 -6.37
CA ALA A 451 -19.71 22.89 -5.10
C ALA A 451 -19.20 21.87 -4.05
N ALA A 452 -18.96 20.62 -4.45
CA ALA A 452 -18.38 19.61 -3.57
C ALA A 452 -16.97 20.01 -3.07
N ILE A 453 -16.08 20.43 -3.99
CA ILE A 453 -14.72 20.89 -3.64
C ILE A 453 -14.75 22.12 -2.73
N ALA A 454 -15.68 23.05 -2.96
CA ALA A 454 -15.80 24.24 -2.13
C ALA A 454 -16.31 23.92 -0.71
N ALA A 455 -17.16 22.90 -0.56
CA ALA A 455 -17.72 22.48 0.71
C ALA A 455 -16.72 21.69 1.56
N ASP A 456 -15.94 20.80 0.94
CA ASP A 456 -14.82 20.11 1.58
C ASP A 456 -13.67 19.92 0.59
N PRO A 457 -12.66 20.80 0.60
CA PRO A 457 -11.54 20.70 -0.31
C PRO A 457 -10.69 19.45 -0.11
N ASP A 458 -10.72 18.83 1.07
CA ASP A 458 -9.91 17.66 1.41
C ASP A 458 -10.55 16.35 0.92
N ASP A 459 -11.80 16.39 0.48
CA ASP A 459 -12.47 15.31 -0.24
C ASP A 459 -12.09 15.33 -1.72
N LEU A 460 -11.25 14.38 -2.14
CA LEU A 460 -10.68 14.40 -3.49
C LEU A 460 -11.61 13.83 -4.56
N GLY A 461 -12.78 13.30 -4.18
CA GLY A 461 -13.70 12.60 -5.09
C GLY A 461 -14.16 13.40 -6.31
N ALA A 462 -14.41 14.69 -6.13
CA ALA A 462 -14.91 15.55 -7.20
C ALA A 462 -13.81 16.12 -8.11
N TYR A 463 -12.55 16.13 -7.68
CA TYR A 463 -11.47 16.81 -8.41
C TYR A 463 -11.27 16.26 -9.81
N ARG A 464 -11.34 14.92 -9.95
CA ARG A 464 -11.18 14.24 -11.23
C ARG A 464 -12.14 14.79 -12.28
N TYR A 465 -13.43 14.82 -11.95
CA TYR A 465 -14.48 15.23 -12.88
C TYR A 465 -14.35 16.72 -13.22
N VAL A 466 -14.01 17.56 -12.25
CA VAL A 466 -13.85 19.01 -12.48
C VAL A 466 -12.69 19.33 -13.42
N TRP A 467 -11.49 18.76 -13.20
CA TRP A 467 -10.35 19.07 -14.08
C TRP A 467 -10.56 18.50 -15.48
N GLN A 468 -11.16 17.32 -15.61
CA GLN A 468 -11.47 16.71 -16.91
C GLN A 468 -12.50 17.56 -17.66
N ALA A 469 -13.54 18.04 -16.99
CA ALA A 469 -14.56 18.90 -17.61
C ALA A 469 -13.99 20.27 -18.03
N GLN A 470 -13.12 20.88 -17.22
CA GLN A 470 -12.39 22.11 -17.59
C GLN A 470 -11.51 21.88 -18.83
N GLN A 471 -10.78 20.76 -18.87
CA GLN A 471 -9.94 20.41 -20.01
C GLN A 471 -10.77 20.23 -21.28
N ARG A 472 -11.93 19.56 -21.20
CA ARG A 472 -12.85 19.39 -22.35
C ARG A 472 -13.37 20.73 -22.89
N ARG A 473 -13.50 21.75 -22.05
CA ARG A 473 -13.84 23.13 -22.45
C ARG A 473 -12.65 23.92 -23.01
N GLY A 474 -11.45 23.34 -23.08
CA GLY A 474 -10.23 24.03 -23.46
C GLY A 474 -9.67 24.96 -22.37
N GLU A 475 -10.18 24.87 -21.14
CA GLU A 475 -9.79 25.72 -20.02
C GLU A 475 -8.55 25.15 -19.29
N ASN A 476 -7.46 24.92 -20.04
CA ASN A 476 -6.28 24.21 -19.54
C ASN A 476 -5.66 24.82 -18.27
N VAL A 477 -5.71 26.15 -18.12
CA VAL A 477 -5.22 26.82 -16.89
C VAL A 477 -6.09 26.49 -15.68
N ALA A 478 -7.41 26.42 -15.86
CA ALA A 478 -8.32 26.03 -14.79
C ALA A 478 -8.14 24.54 -14.44
N ALA A 479 -8.07 23.68 -15.45
CA ALA A 479 -7.81 22.25 -15.28
C ALA A 479 -6.49 22.00 -14.51
N ALA A 480 -5.40 22.67 -14.90
CA ALA A 480 -4.12 22.57 -14.21
C ALA A 480 -4.22 23.02 -12.75
N LYS A 481 -4.94 24.11 -12.44
CA LYS A 481 -5.14 24.58 -11.06
C LYS A 481 -5.90 23.56 -10.22
N THR A 482 -6.99 23.01 -10.74
CA THR A 482 -7.79 21.98 -10.05
C THR A 482 -6.94 20.74 -9.78
N LEU A 483 -6.22 20.25 -10.80
CA LEU A 483 -5.41 19.05 -10.70
C LEU A 483 -4.22 19.24 -9.73
N MET A 484 -3.56 20.40 -9.76
CA MET A 484 -2.51 20.73 -8.80
C MET A 484 -3.04 20.92 -7.37
N ALA A 485 -4.27 21.39 -7.20
CA ALA A 485 -4.91 21.46 -5.89
C ALA A 485 -5.20 20.07 -5.31
N ALA A 486 -5.54 19.08 -6.14
CA ALA A 486 -5.62 17.68 -5.71
C ALA A 486 -4.23 17.14 -5.35
N TYR A 487 -3.22 17.38 -6.19
CA TYR A 487 -1.83 16.98 -5.92
C TYR A 487 -1.29 17.56 -4.61
N GLN A 488 -1.57 18.81 -4.29
CA GLN A 488 -1.12 19.43 -3.04
C GLN A 488 -1.71 18.76 -1.78
N ARG A 489 -2.83 18.05 -1.91
CA ARG A 489 -3.50 17.34 -0.81
C ARG A 489 -3.12 15.87 -0.72
N ALA A 490 -2.73 15.25 -1.82
CA ALA A 490 -2.28 13.87 -1.85
C ALA A 490 -1.10 13.73 -2.82
N PRO A 491 0.07 14.30 -2.49
CA PRO A 491 1.23 14.34 -3.38
C PRO A 491 1.84 12.96 -3.63
N SER A 492 1.62 12.01 -2.72
CA SER A 492 2.03 10.60 -2.81
C SER A 492 1.12 9.76 -3.70
N ASN A 493 -0.11 10.20 -3.96
CA ASN A 493 -1.10 9.39 -4.66
C ASN A 493 -0.68 9.17 -6.11
N SER A 494 -0.50 7.90 -6.48
CA SER A 494 0.02 7.53 -7.79
C SER A 494 -0.95 7.88 -8.91
N GLY A 495 -2.25 7.74 -8.68
CA GLY A 495 -3.31 8.12 -9.63
C GLY A 495 -3.31 9.61 -9.95
N ILE A 496 -3.11 10.47 -8.95
CA ILE A 496 -3.03 11.93 -9.14
C ILE A 496 -1.73 12.30 -9.87
N ASN A 497 -0.58 11.71 -9.51
CA ASN A 497 0.67 11.94 -10.23
C ASN A 497 0.56 11.51 -11.69
N GLN A 498 -0.11 10.38 -11.97
CA GLN A 498 -0.37 9.93 -13.33
C GLN A 498 -1.26 10.92 -14.09
N ALA A 499 -2.34 11.40 -13.46
CA ALA A 499 -3.23 12.39 -14.06
C ALA A 499 -2.49 13.70 -14.40
N VAL A 500 -1.63 14.20 -13.48
CA VAL A 500 -0.79 15.39 -13.74
C VAL A 500 0.15 15.16 -14.92
N GLY A 501 0.88 14.04 -14.92
CA GLY A 501 1.81 13.70 -15.99
C GLY A 501 1.12 13.58 -17.35
N ASP A 502 -0.02 12.89 -17.41
CA ASP A 502 -0.76 12.69 -18.65
C ASP A 502 -1.40 13.98 -19.17
N PHE A 503 -1.93 14.82 -18.27
CA PHE A 503 -2.42 16.15 -18.62
C PHE A 503 -1.31 17.01 -19.23
N LEU A 504 -0.12 17.04 -18.61
CA LEU A 504 1.02 17.83 -19.08
C LEU A 504 1.55 17.34 -20.43
N LEU A 505 1.56 16.03 -20.67
CA LEU A 505 1.88 15.48 -21.99
C LEU A 505 0.86 15.90 -23.05
N GLN A 506 -0.43 15.91 -22.71
CA GLN A 506 -1.50 16.29 -23.64
C GLN A 506 -1.43 17.77 -24.05
N ILE A 507 -0.90 18.65 -23.19
CA ILE A 507 -0.72 20.08 -23.50
C ILE A 507 0.72 20.42 -23.96
N ASP A 508 1.48 19.41 -24.41
CA ASP A 508 2.83 19.55 -24.96
C ASP A 508 3.83 20.17 -23.97
N LYS A 509 3.82 19.68 -22.72
CA LYS A 509 4.75 20.04 -21.64
C LYS A 509 5.49 18.82 -21.08
N PRO A 510 6.22 18.05 -21.91
CA PRO A 510 6.84 16.78 -21.52
C PRO A 510 7.84 16.91 -20.36
N GLN A 511 8.64 17.98 -20.33
CA GLN A 511 9.63 18.17 -19.26
C GLN A 511 8.98 18.45 -17.90
N LEU A 512 7.81 19.11 -17.88
CA LEU A 512 7.04 19.30 -16.65
C LEU A 512 6.34 18.00 -16.22
N ALA A 513 6.00 17.12 -17.16
CA ALA A 513 5.35 15.83 -16.86
C ALA A 513 6.30 14.84 -16.20
N ARG A 514 7.58 14.87 -16.59
CA ARG A 514 8.60 13.91 -16.19
C ARG A 514 8.65 13.59 -14.69
N PRO A 515 8.75 14.54 -13.75
CA PRO A 515 8.86 14.23 -12.32
C PRO A 515 7.63 13.49 -11.77
N PHE A 516 6.42 13.82 -12.24
CA PHE A 516 5.20 13.13 -11.81
C PHE A 516 5.15 11.69 -12.36
N LEU A 517 5.51 11.49 -13.62
CA LEU A 517 5.59 10.16 -14.22
C LEU A 517 6.72 9.31 -13.60
N GLN A 518 7.83 9.92 -13.21
CA GLN A 518 8.90 9.23 -12.51
C GLN A 518 8.41 8.64 -11.17
N ARG A 519 7.62 9.42 -10.42
CA ARG A 519 6.98 8.94 -9.19
C ARG A 519 6.02 7.79 -9.45
N VAL A 520 5.18 7.88 -10.48
CA VAL A 520 4.28 6.78 -10.87
C VAL A 520 5.07 5.51 -11.19
N TYR A 521 6.17 5.62 -11.94
CA TYR A 521 7.05 4.48 -12.24
C TYR A 521 7.66 3.87 -10.97
N ASN A 522 8.09 4.71 -10.04
CA ASN A 522 8.74 4.26 -8.80
C ASN A 522 7.77 3.67 -7.78
N TRP A 523 6.56 4.22 -7.66
CA TRP A 523 5.62 3.93 -6.57
C TRP A 523 4.48 2.98 -6.94
N SER A 524 4.22 2.76 -8.24
CA SER A 524 3.14 1.86 -8.66
C SER A 524 3.42 0.40 -8.27
N HIS A 525 2.43 -0.29 -7.70
CA HIS A 525 2.49 -1.76 -7.52
C HIS A 525 2.08 -2.54 -8.78
N SER A 526 1.53 -1.86 -9.79
CA SER A 526 1.15 -2.48 -11.07
C SER A 526 2.32 -2.47 -12.06
N GLU A 527 2.76 -3.66 -12.49
CA GLU A 527 3.75 -3.83 -13.56
C GLU A 527 3.29 -3.24 -14.89
N GLU A 528 1.99 -3.35 -15.19
CA GLU A 528 1.42 -2.76 -16.39
C GLU A 528 1.59 -1.23 -16.38
N THR A 529 1.25 -0.61 -15.26
CA THR A 529 1.41 0.85 -15.06
C THR A 529 2.89 1.25 -15.13
N ARG A 530 3.81 0.47 -14.53
CA ARG A 530 5.25 0.74 -14.62
C ARG A 530 5.73 0.66 -16.08
N LYS A 531 5.40 -0.40 -16.80
CA LYS A 531 5.78 -0.57 -18.22
C LYS A 531 5.21 0.53 -19.11
N ALA A 532 3.95 0.91 -18.89
CA ALA A 532 3.31 2.01 -19.63
C ALA A 532 4.00 3.34 -19.34
N THR A 533 4.34 3.60 -18.09
CA THR A 533 4.98 4.85 -17.65
C THR A 533 6.44 4.94 -18.09
N ALA A 534 7.19 3.84 -18.03
CA ALA A 534 8.56 3.76 -18.55
C ALA A 534 8.63 4.13 -20.03
N LYS A 535 7.67 3.68 -20.85
CA LYS A 535 7.56 4.07 -22.26
C LYS A 535 7.30 5.57 -22.44
N LYS A 536 6.54 6.20 -21.55
CA LYS A 536 6.31 7.66 -21.57
C LYS A 536 7.60 8.40 -21.22
N LEU A 537 8.30 7.98 -20.15
CA LEU A 537 9.58 8.56 -19.73
C LEU A 537 10.65 8.46 -20.82
N ALA A 538 10.82 7.29 -21.43
CA ALA A 538 11.79 7.10 -22.52
C ALA A 538 11.54 8.03 -23.72
N ARG A 539 10.27 8.34 -24.03
CA ARG A 539 9.92 9.30 -25.10
C ARG A 539 10.27 10.74 -24.71
N ILE A 540 10.05 11.11 -23.44
CA ILE A 540 10.40 12.45 -22.92
C ILE A 540 11.92 12.64 -23.00
N ASP A 541 12.68 11.63 -22.58
CA ASP A 541 14.15 11.70 -22.52
C ASP A 541 14.75 11.75 -23.95
N ALA A 542 14.27 10.92 -24.88
CA ALA A 542 14.72 10.94 -26.27
C ALA A 542 14.44 12.29 -26.96
N SER A 543 13.32 12.95 -26.64
CA SER A 543 12.99 14.27 -27.19
C SER A 543 13.88 15.38 -26.61
N ALA A 544 14.37 15.23 -25.39
CA ALA A 544 15.28 16.19 -24.77
C ALA A 544 16.67 16.12 -25.44
N GLU A 545 17.15 14.90 -25.68
CA GLU A 545 18.44 14.66 -26.34
C GLU A 545 18.45 15.18 -27.79
N SER A 546 17.37 14.99 -28.54
CA SER A 546 17.27 15.51 -29.91
C SER A 546 17.24 17.04 -29.95
N GLY A 547 16.51 17.68 -29.04
CA GLY A 547 16.44 19.15 -28.96
C GLY A 547 17.78 19.77 -28.57
N ALA A 548 18.49 19.17 -27.62
CA ALA A 548 19.83 19.62 -27.23
C ALA A 548 20.85 19.50 -28.39
N ALA A 549 20.78 18.40 -29.16
CA ALA A 549 21.64 18.21 -30.33
C ALA A 549 21.35 19.21 -31.46
N GLU A 550 20.09 19.60 -31.67
CA GLU A 550 19.72 20.64 -32.64
C GLU A 550 20.18 22.03 -32.20
N GLU A 551 20.01 22.40 -30.91
CA GLU A 551 20.51 23.68 -30.38
C GLU A 551 22.05 23.78 -30.44
N GLU A 552 22.77 22.69 -30.15
CA GLU A 552 24.24 22.65 -30.32
C GLU A 552 24.66 22.77 -31.79
N ALA A 553 23.91 22.17 -32.71
CA ALA A 553 24.19 22.26 -34.15
C ALA A 553 23.92 23.67 -34.71
N ASP A 554 22.85 24.32 -34.27
CA ASP A 554 22.52 25.70 -34.66
C ASP A 554 23.53 26.70 -34.06
N ALA A 555 23.91 26.55 -32.80
CA ALA A 555 24.95 27.37 -32.17
C ALA A 555 26.33 27.21 -32.82
N ALA A 556 26.65 26.01 -33.34
CA ALA A 556 27.86 25.75 -34.09
C ALA A 556 27.81 26.29 -35.54
N ALA A 557 26.61 26.56 -36.09
CA ALA A 557 26.43 27.14 -37.42
C ALA A 557 26.44 28.68 -37.43
N GLU A 558 26.23 29.32 -36.28
CA GLU A 558 26.31 30.78 -36.09
C GLU A 558 27.73 31.30 -35.76
N HIS A 559 28.71 30.40 -35.57
CA HIS A 559 30.13 30.69 -35.37
C HIS A 559 30.97 30.33 -36.60
#